data_AF-A0A1H9BQG2-F1
#
_entry.id   AF-A0A1H9BQG2-F1
#
_cell.length_a   1.000
_cell.length_b   1.000
_cell.length_c   1.000
_cell.angle_alpha   90.00
_cell.angle_beta   90.00
_cell.angle_gamma   90.00
#
_symmetry.space_group_name_H-M   'P 1'
#
loop_
_entity.id
_entity.type
_entity.pdbx_description
1 polymer ?
#
loop_
_entity_poly.entity_id
_entity_poly.type
_entity_poly.pdbx_seq_one_letter_code
_entity_poly.pdbx_strand_id
1 'polypeptide(L)' 'MKATKYFRTKKAMTQFAKNFKSLHPLNWYIRTTLECDHAIINKRKAIVLVANEKVEQRIILCPICNQHGNSIDVQPLNK' A
#
# COMPACT_ATOMS: atom_id res chain seq x y z
N MET A 1 2.24 11.84 -9.28
CA MET A 1 1.36 11.02 -8.39
C MET A 1 2.22 10.42 -7.28
N LYS A 2 1.82 10.48 -6.00
CA LYS A 2 2.58 9.82 -4.92
C LYS A 2 2.61 8.30 -5.15
N ALA A 3 3.75 7.67 -4.84
CA ALA A 3 4.06 6.29 -5.20
C ALA A 3 3.03 5.30 -4.65
N THR A 4 2.27 4.62 -5.52
CA THR A 4 1.44 3.48 -5.13
C THR A 4 2.33 2.28 -4.88
N LYS A 5 2.15 1.59 -3.75
CA LYS A 5 2.92 0.40 -3.40
C LYS A 5 2.09 -0.85 -3.61
N TYR A 6 2.66 -1.82 -4.31
CA TYR A 6 1.99 -3.08 -4.62
C TYR A 6 2.53 -4.19 -3.74
N PHE A 7 1.64 -5.08 -3.30
CA PHE A 7 1.98 -6.20 -2.45
C PHE A 7 1.41 -7.50 -3.02
N ARG A 8 2.19 -8.58 -2.93
CA ARG A 8 1.76 -9.93 -3.34
C ARG A 8 0.79 -10.59 -2.36
N THR A 9 0.89 -10.26 -1.06
CA THR A 9 0.06 -10.89 -0.02
C THR A 9 -0.64 -9.85 0.86
N LYS A 10 -1.85 -10.19 1.30
CA LYS A 10 -2.63 -9.36 2.24
C LYS A 10 -1.88 -9.14 3.56
N LYS A 11 -1.11 -10.13 4.01
CA LYS A 11 -0.31 -10.07 5.24
C LYS A 11 0.76 -8.99 5.14
N ALA A 12 1.56 -9.00 4.07
CA ALA A 12 2.61 -8.00 3.85
C ALA A 12 2.04 -6.59 3.72
N MET A 13 0.96 -6.42 2.94
CA MET A 13 0.24 -5.14 2.81
C MET A 13 -0.21 -4.60 4.18
N THR A 14 -0.84 -5.46 4.98
CA THR A 14 -1.38 -5.05 6.29
C THR A 14 -0.27 -4.73 7.27
N GLN A 15 0.81 -5.51 7.28
CA GLN A 15 1.95 -5.27 8.15
C GLN A 15 2.62 -3.93 7.82
N PHE A 16 2.87 -3.67 6.54
CA PHE A 16 3.45 -2.41 6.09
C PHE A 16 2.59 -1.21 6.54
N ALA A 17 1.27 -1.28 6.32
CA ALA A 17 0.37 -0.21 6.70
C ALA A 17 0.30 0.04 8.22
N LYS A 18 0.41 -1.02 9.04
CA LYS A 18 0.50 -0.89 10.50
C LYS A 18 1.80 -0.22 10.94
N ASN A 19 2.93 -0.66 10.39
CA ASN A 19 4.24 -0.07 10.68
C ASN A 19 4.31 1.40 10.25
N PHE A 20 3.73 1.73 9.09
CA PHE A 20 3.66 3.12 8.63
C PHE A 20 2.82 3.99 9.57
N LYS A 21 1.67 3.47 10.04
CA LYS A 21 0.84 4.18 11.02
C LYS A 21 1.56 4.38 12.35
N SER A 22 2.35 3.42 12.83
CA SER A 22 3.09 3.60 14.09
C SER A 22 4.18 4.68 13.98
N LEU A 23 4.79 4.84 12.81
CA LEU A 23 5.77 5.92 12.55
C LEU A 23 5.09 7.27 12.32
N HIS A 24 3.84 7.27 11.86
CA HIS A 24 3.06 8.46 11.53
C HIS A 24 1.65 8.37 12.15
N PRO A 25 1.51 8.57 13.47
CA PRO A 25 0.28 8.28 14.20
C PRO A 25 -0.91 9.15 13.80
N LEU A 26 -0.65 10.34 13.23
CA LEU A 26 -1.68 11.24 12.71
C LEU A 26 -2.32 10.73 11.41
N ASN A 27 -1.74 9.72 10.77
CA ASN A 27 -2.29 9.17 9.54
C ASN A 27 -3.51 8.31 9.83
N TRP A 28 -4.59 8.61 9.13
CA TRP A 28 -5.78 7.81 9.08
C TRP A 28 -5.54 6.57 8.22
N TYR A 29 -6.14 5.46 8.65
CA TYR A 29 -5.98 4.16 8.01
C TYR A 29 -7.33 3.76 7.42
N ILE A 30 -7.41 3.74 6.09
CA ILE A 30 -8.67 3.49 5.38
C ILE A 30 -8.53 2.23 4.55
N ARG A 31 -9.32 1.20 4.87
CA ARG A 31 -9.44 0.00 4.03
C ARG A 31 -10.47 0.24 2.94
N THR A 32 -10.09 0.02 1.70
CA THR A 32 -10.97 0.28 0.56
C THR A 32 -10.62 -0.62 -0.62
N THR A 33 -11.22 -0.37 -1.77
CA THR A 33 -10.81 -0.94 -3.05
C THR A 33 -10.46 0.16 -4.04
N LEU A 34 -9.38 -0.03 -4.79
CA LEU A 34 -8.88 0.90 -5.81
C LEU A 34 -8.50 0.13 -7.07
N GLU A 35 -8.56 0.79 -8.22
CA GLU A 35 -8.04 0.25 -9.48
C GLU A 35 -6.49 0.16 -9.40
N CYS A 36 -5.90 -0.93 -9.91
CA CYS A 36 -4.44 -1.06 -10.06
C CYS A 36 -4.06 -0.64 -11.47
N ASP A 37 -2.95 0.07 -11.60
CA ASP A 37 -2.50 0.69 -12.84
C ASP A 37 -2.31 -0.31 -14.01
N HIS A 38 -1.92 -1.55 -13.71
CA HIS A 38 -1.78 -2.65 -14.68
C HIS A 38 -3.10 -3.28 -15.18
N ALA A 39 -4.23 -3.06 -14.49
CA ALA A 39 -5.51 -3.69 -14.77
C ALA A 39 -6.61 -2.69 -14.50
N ILE A 40 -6.62 -1.65 -15.32
CA ILE A 40 -7.67 -0.63 -15.41
C ILE A 40 -9.02 -1.39 -15.48
N ILE A 41 -10.02 -1.01 -14.69
CA ILE A 41 -11.33 -1.69 -14.46
C ILE A 41 -11.36 -2.73 -13.32
N ASN A 42 -10.24 -3.34 -12.92
CA ASN A 42 -10.24 -4.33 -11.84
C ASN A 42 -9.96 -3.69 -10.47
N LYS A 43 -11.01 -3.52 -9.66
CA LYS A 43 -10.89 -3.07 -8.27
C LYS A 43 -10.13 -4.10 -7.42
N ARG A 44 -9.05 -3.66 -6.79
CA ARG A 44 -8.19 -4.45 -5.91
C ARG A 44 -8.32 -3.99 -4.47
N LYS A 45 -8.11 -4.91 -3.53
CA LYS A 45 -8.07 -4.59 -2.09
C LYS A 45 -6.92 -3.62 -1.83
N ALA A 46 -7.21 -2.52 -1.15
CA ALA A 46 -6.27 -1.45 -0.91
C ALA A 46 -6.36 -0.93 0.53
N ILE A 47 -5.29 -0.27 0.96
CA ILE A 47 -5.24 0.56 2.15
C ILE A 47 -4.72 1.91 1.74
N VAL A 48 -5.43 2.97 2.11
CA VAL A 48 -5.02 4.35 1.89
C VAL A 48 -4.68 4.96 3.24
N LEU A 49 -3.51 5.57 3.30
CA LEU A 49 -3.03 6.31 4.46
C LEU A 49 -3.18 7.80 4.14
N VAL A 50 -3.96 8.50 4.98
CA VAL A 50 -4.39 9.89 4.73
C VAL A 50 -4.03 10.75 5.93
N ALA A 51 -3.50 11.95 5.69
CA ALA A 51 -3.30 12.96 6.72
C ALA A 51 -3.50 14.35 6.13
N ASN A 52 -4.03 15.29 6.93
CA ASN A 52 -4.29 16.66 6.51
C ASN A 52 -5.03 16.72 5.16
N GLU A 53 -6.07 15.88 5.02
CA GLU A 53 -6.91 15.75 3.82
C GLU A 53 -6.16 15.32 2.54
N LYS A 54 -4.93 14.84 2.68
CA LYS A 54 -4.08 14.38 1.58
C LYS A 54 -3.79 12.89 1.69
N VAL A 55 -3.77 12.22 0.55
CA VAL A 55 -3.30 10.84 0.48
C VAL A 55 -1.78 10.85 0.62
N GLU A 56 -1.28 10.25 1.70
CA GLU A 56 0.15 10.11 1.95
C GLU A 56 0.72 8.89 1.24
N GLN A 57 0.03 7.76 1.32
CA GLN A 57 0.49 6.50 0.74
C GLN A 57 -0.70 5.64 0.33
N ARG A 58 -0.66 5.14 -0.91
CA ARG A 58 -1.59 4.11 -1.40
C ARG A 58 -0.89 2.76 -1.38
N ILE A 59 -1.59 1.75 -0.88
CA ILE A 59 -1.10 0.39 -0.83
C ILE A 59 -2.14 -0.52 -1.45
N ILE A 60 -1.74 -1.35 -2.42
CA ILE A 60 -2.66 -2.20 -3.19
C ILE A 60 -2.17 -3.64 -3.17
N LEU A 61 -3.08 -4.58 -2.91
CA LEU A 61 -2.85 -6.00 -3.08
C LEU A 61 -3.01 -6.36 -4.55
N CYS A 62 -1.90 -6.59 -5.23
CA CYS A 62 -1.90 -7.02 -6.61
C CYS A 62 -0.75 -8.00 -6.89
N PRO A 63 -1.04 -9.25 -7.31
CA PRO A 63 -0.02 -10.25 -7.58
C PRO A 63 0.82 -9.95 -8.83
N ILE A 64 0.32 -9.13 -9.77
CA ILE A 64 0.97 -8.81 -11.06
C ILE A 64 1.77 -7.50 -10.98
N CYS A 65 1.17 -6.42 -10.45
CA CYS A 65 1.82 -5.10 -10.26
C CYS A 65 3.13 -5.20 -9.42
N ASN A 66 3.30 -6.27 -8.62
CA ASN A 66 4.49 -6.52 -7.80
C ASN A 66 5.79 -6.72 -8.62
N GLN A 67 5.70 -6.99 -9.92
CA GLN A 67 6.86 -7.26 -10.78
C GLN A 67 7.44 -5.99 -11.46
N HIS A 68 6.76 -4.85 -11.38
CA HIS A 68 7.07 -3.66 -12.19
C HIS A 68 7.61 -2.44 -11.40
N GLY A 69 8.23 -2.66 -10.23
CA GLY A 69 9.30 -1.76 -9.78
C GLY A 69 8.95 -0.45 -9.06
N ASN A 70 7.70 -0.17 -8.63
CA ASN A 70 7.39 1.04 -7.82
C ASN A 70 7.43 0.80 -6.28
N SER A 71 8.51 0.12 -5.86
CA SER A 71 9.21 -0.03 -4.57
C SER A 71 8.53 0.23 -3.20
N ILE A 72 8.54 -0.80 -2.33
CA ILE A 72 9.51 -0.88 -1.22
C ILE A 72 10.07 -2.31 -1.19
N ASP A 73 11.38 -2.46 -1.18
CA ASP A 73 11.99 -3.66 -0.61
C ASP A 73 11.72 -3.66 0.89
N VAL A 74 10.68 -4.39 1.31
CA VAL A 74 10.56 -4.74 2.73
C VAL A 74 11.61 -5.81 2.97
N GLN A 75 12.87 -5.40 3.18
CA GLN A 75 13.84 -6.33 3.71
C GLN A 75 13.29 -6.88 5.03
N PRO A 76 13.28 -8.20 5.24
CA PRO A 76 12.98 -8.74 6.55
C PRO A 76 14.01 -8.15 7.52
N LEU A 77 13.54 -7.60 8.64
CA LEU A 77 14.41 -7.34 9.78
C LEU A 77 15.05 -8.67 10.15
N ASN A 78 16.31 -8.87 9.75
CA ASN A 78 17.12 -9.96 10.24
C ASN A 78 17.20 -9.80 11.76
N LYS A 79 16.82 -10.87 12.46
CA LYS A 79 17.02 -11.03 13.90
C LYS A 79 18.50 -11.10 14.23
#